data_AF-A0A4R5D0G8-F1
#
_entry.id   AF-A0A4R5D0G8-F1
#
_cell.length_a   1.000
_cell.length_b   1.000
_cell.length_c   1.000
_cell.angle_alpha   90.00
_cell.angle_beta   90.00
_cell.angle_gamma   90.00
#
_symmetry.space_group_name_H-M   'P 1'
#
loop_
_entity.id
_entity.type
_entity.pdbx_description
1 polymer ?
#
loop_
_entity_poly.entity_id
_entity_poly.type
_entity_poly.pdbx_seq_one_letter_code
_entity_poly.pdbx_strand_id
1 'polypeptide(L)'
;MKLSDDTVVRFYRLLGKTFYSIAMVDKTVQKEEIEKLKELVQKEWLPVEDSSDIFGSESAYQIEIVFDWLVENDCEYEQIRPEFKNFKLEHKSLFNPVVNASILKTASAIANSFSGKINRNRFY
;
A
#
# COMPACT_ATOMS: atom_id res chain seq x y z
N MET A 1 -15.44 -13.70 14.86
CA MET A 1 -15.43 -12.40 15.57
C MET A 1 -15.34 -11.34 14.50
N LYS A 2 -16.38 -10.51 14.33
CA LYS A 2 -16.37 -9.42 13.35
C LYS A 2 -15.37 -8.37 13.83
N LEU A 3 -14.44 -7.94 12.98
CA LEU A 3 -13.49 -6.87 13.31
C LEU A 3 -14.26 -5.54 13.42
N SER A 4 -13.76 -4.59 14.21
CA SER A 4 -14.35 -3.24 14.25
C SER A 4 -14.00 -2.50 12.95
N ASP A 5 -14.91 -1.63 12.50
CA ASP A 5 -14.68 -0.77 11.32
C ASP A 5 -13.39 0.07 11.50
N ASP A 6 -13.08 0.48 12.73
CA ASP A 6 -11.81 1.13 13.08
C ASP A 6 -10.58 0.27 12.75
N THR A 7 -10.61 -1.03 12.99
CA THR A 7 -9.49 -1.93 12.70
C THR A 7 -9.25 -2.06 11.20
N VAL A 8 -10.34 -2.11 10.42
CA VAL A 8 -10.29 -2.18 8.95
C VAL A 8 -9.72 -0.88 8.37
N VAL A 9 -10.19 0.26 8.85
CA VAL A 9 -9.64 1.57 8.46
C VAL A 9 -8.15 1.67 8.83
N ARG A 10 -7.77 1.28 10.04
CA ARG A 10 -6.36 1.25 10.48
C ARG A 10 -5.49 0.35 9.59
N PHE A 11 -6.02 -0.78 9.13
CA PHE A 11 -5.32 -1.67 8.20
C PHE A 11 -5.02 -0.97 6.86
N TYR A 12 -6.01 -0.35 6.22
CA TYR A 12 -5.79 0.34 4.95
C TYR A 12 -4.90 1.58 5.07
N ARG A 13 -5.00 2.32 6.18
CA ARG A 13 -4.07 3.41 6.50
C ARG A 13 -2.63 2.92 6.64
N LEU A 14 -2.43 1.79 7.32
CA LEU A 14 -1.13 1.15 7.47
C LEU A 14 -0.55 0.72 6.11
N LEU A 15 -1.39 0.24 5.19
CA LEU A 15 -0.98 -0.06 3.82
C LEU A 15 -0.55 1.20 3.07
N GLY A 16 -1.31 2.30 3.16
CA GLY A 16 -0.93 3.60 2.60
C GLY A 16 0.46 4.06 3.05
N LYS A 17 0.71 4.01 4.37
CA LYS A 17 2.05 4.28 4.94
C LYS A 17 3.11 3.34 4.36
N THR A 18 2.83 2.04 4.31
CA THR A 18 3.78 1.03 3.82
C THR A 18 4.14 1.25 2.36
N PHE A 19 3.17 1.58 1.50
CA PHE A 19 3.44 1.87 0.11
C PHE A 19 4.21 3.18 -0.07
N TYR A 20 3.90 4.20 0.72
CA TYR A 20 4.67 5.44 0.74
C TYR A 20 6.14 5.19 1.10
N SER A 21 6.38 4.34 2.10
CA SER A 21 7.74 3.97 2.51
C SER A 21 8.56 3.34 1.40
N ILE A 22 7.90 2.60 0.50
CA ILE A 22 8.52 1.94 -0.65
C ILE A 22 8.82 2.95 -1.76
N ALA A 23 7.89 3.86 -2.03
CA ALA A 23 8.08 4.93 -3.01
C ALA A 23 9.20 5.91 -2.58
N MET A 24 9.28 6.24 -1.29
CA MET A 24 10.29 7.17 -0.75
C MET A 24 11.71 6.58 -0.59
N VAL A 25 11.96 5.35 -1.04
CA VAL A 25 13.29 4.71 -0.88
C VAL A 25 14.42 5.52 -1.53
N ASP A 26 14.14 6.18 -2.66
CA ASP A 26 15.07 7.04 -3.39
C ASP A 26 15.03 8.51 -2.94
N LYS A 27 14.29 8.80 -1.86
CA LYS A 27 14.02 10.13 -1.29
C LYS A 27 13.10 11.03 -2.11
N THR A 28 12.42 10.53 -3.15
CA THR A 28 11.48 11.35 -3.91
C THR A 28 10.38 10.48 -4.52
N VAL A 29 9.14 10.63 -4.05
CA VAL A 29 7.99 9.99 -4.71
C VAL A 29 7.74 10.60 -6.08
N GLN A 30 7.68 9.76 -7.10
CA GLN A 30 7.41 10.17 -8.47
C GLN A 30 5.94 10.06 -8.85
N LYS A 31 5.55 10.86 -9.84
CA LYS A 31 4.17 10.92 -10.31
C LYS A 31 3.68 9.55 -10.80
N GLU A 32 4.53 8.81 -11.49
CA GLU A 32 4.26 7.47 -12.00
C GLU A 32 3.95 6.48 -10.87
N GLU A 33 4.60 6.62 -9.71
CA GLU A 33 4.37 5.79 -8.53
C GLU A 33 3.03 6.12 -7.86
N ILE A 34 2.67 7.41 -7.79
CA ILE A 34 1.37 7.88 -7.31
C ILE A 34 0.25 7.34 -8.20
N GLU A 35 0.37 7.54 -9.52
CA GLU A 35 -0.61 7.06 -10.50
C GLU A 35 -0.73 5.53 -10.45
N LYS A 36 0.40 4.82 -10.28
CA LYS A 36 0.40 3.36 -10.19
C LYS A 36 -0.31 2.86 -8.93
N LEU A 37 -0.10 3.51 -7.79
CA LEU A 37 -0.82 3.17 -6.56
C LEU A 37 -2.33 3.35 -6.74
N LYS A 38 -2.78 4.50 -7.24
CA LYS A 38 -4.21 4.80 -7.44
C LYS A 38 -4.88 3.79 -8.39
N GLU A 39 -4.20 3.41 -9.47
CA GLU A 39 -4.66 2.35 -10.36
C GLU A 39 -4.87 1.02 -9.61
N LEU A 40 -3.92 0.64 -8.76
CA LEU A 40 -3.95 -0.63 -8.03
C LEU A 40 -4.96 -0.62 -6.88
N VAL A 41 -5.21 0.53 -6.24
CA VAL A 41 -6.29 0.65 -5.25
C VAL A 41 -7.63 0.30 -5.89
N GLN A 42 -7.89 0.85 -7.08
CA GLN A 42 -9.13 0.56 -7.79
C GLN A 42 -9.22 -0.88 -8.31
N LYS A 43 -8.12 -1.42 -8.86
CA LYS A 43 -8.13 -2.74 -9.54
C LYS A 43 -7.94 -3.93 -8.60
N GLU A 44 -7.22 -3.75 -7.49
CA GLU A 44 -6.83 -4.84 -6.60
C GLU A 44 -7.46 -4.71 -5.22
N TRP A 45 -7.55 -3.49 -4.66
CA TRP A 45 -7.94 -3.31 -3.27
C TRP A 45 -9.44 -3.15 -3.07
N LEU A 46 -10.15 -2.46 -3.97
CA LEU A 46 -11.62 -2.42 -3.94
C LEU A 46 -12.25 -3.81 -4.11
N PRO A 47 -11.83 -4.67 -5.06
CA PRO A 47 -12.41 -6.01 -5.16
C PRO A 47 -12.10 -6.91 -3.95
N VAL A 48 -10.95 -6.72 -3.29
CA VAL A 48 -10.60 -7.44 -2.05
C VAL A 48 -11.50 -7.00 -0.90
N GLU A 49 -11.82 -5.71 -0.81
CA GLU A 49 -12.80 -5.17 0.14
C GLU A 49 -14.20 -5.75 -0.12
N ASP A 50 -14.70 -5.64 -1.35
CA ASP A 50 -16.05 -6.08 -1.73
C ASP A 50 -16.28 -7.59 -1.57
N SER A 51 -15.23 -8.38 -1.78
CA SER A 51 -15.32 -9.85 -1.69
C SER A 51 -15.19 -10.40 -0.28
N SER A 52 -14.86 -9.56 0.70
CA SER A 52 -14.42 -10.03 2.00
C SER A 52 -15.37 -9.57 3.11
N ASP A 53 -16.04 -10.54 3.72
CA ASP A 53 -17.05 -10.36 4.79
C ASP A 53 -16.55 -9.63 6.05
N ILE A 54 -15.24 -9.35 6.11
CA ILE A 54 -14.56 -8.63 7.19
C ILE A 54 -14.27 -7.16 6.88
N PHE A 55 -14.39 -6.69 5.63
CA PHE A 55 -14.15 -5.30 5.25
C PHE A 55 -15.49 -4.58 5.02
N GLY A 56 -15.62 -3.35 5.54
CA GLY A 56 -16.77 -2.48 5.27
C GLY A 56 -16.50 -1.63 4.03
N SER A 57 -17.54 -1.30 3.25
CA SER A 57 -17.38 -0.56 1.99
C SER A 57 -16.70 0.80 2.17
N GLU A 58 -15.81 1.16 1.24
CA GLU A 58 -15.09 2.45 1.11
C GLU A 58 -13.80 2.61 1.94
N SER A 59 -13.37 1.59 2.67
CA SER A 59 -12.16 1.68 3.50
C SER A 59 -10.87 1.57 2.68
N ALA A 60 -10.91 0.92 1.51
CA ALA A 60 -9.72 0.77 0.65
C ALA A 60 -9.14 2.10 0.16
N TYR A 61 -9.99 3.13 -0.03
CA TYR A 61 -9.55 4.48 -0.39
C TYR A 61 -8.68 5.15 0.69
N GLN A 62 -8.68 4.63 1.93
CA GLN A 62 -7.76 5.10 2.96
C GLN A 62 -6.29 4.88 2.59
N ILE A 63 -6.00 3.93 1.68
CA ILE A 63 -4.65 3.79 1.11
C ILE A 63 -4.25 5.08 0.38
N GLU A 64 -5.10 5.56 -0.55
CA GLU A 64 -4.82 6.76 -1.34
C GLU A 64 -4.75 8.01 -0.45
N ILE A 65 -5.73 8.17 0.46
CA ILE A 65 -5.82 9.33 1.34
C ILE A 65 -4.54 9.48 2.19
N VAL A 66 -4.08 8.40 2.82
CA VAL A 66 -2.87 8.46 3.66
C VAL A 66 -1.62 8.65 2.80
N PHE A 67 -1.54 7.98 1.66
CA PHE A 67 -0.39 8.11 0.78
C PHE A 67 -0.24 9.53 0.25
N ASP A 68 -1.31 10.11 -0.29
CA ASP A 68 -1.31 11.49 -0.81
C ASP A 68 -0.93 12.48 0.31
N TRP A 69 -1.50 12.33 1.51
CA TRP A 69 -1.13 13.18 2.65
C TRP A 69 0.36 13.10 3.01
N LEU A 70 0.96 11.91 3.00
CA LEU A 70 2.39 11.72 3.28
C LEU A 70 3.28 12.33 2.19
N VAL A 71 2.87 12.23 0.92
CA VAL A 71 3.56 12.85 -0.22
C VAL A 71 3.51 14.37 -0.11
N GLU A 72 2.33 14.94 0.16
CA GLU A 72 2.12 16.39 0.27
C GLU A 72 2.91 17.02 1.42
N ASN A 73 3.14 16.26 2.50
CA ASN A 73 3.80 16.74 3.71
C ASN A 73 5.28 16.32 3.81
N ASP A 74 5.84 15.66 2.78
CA ASP A 74 7.22 15.17 2.75
C ASP A 74 7.67 14.48 4.05
N CYS A 75 6.82 13.59 4.56
CA CYS A 75 6.99 13.01 5.89
C CYS A 75 8.16 12.02 5.92
N GLU A 76 9.14 12.25 6.80
CA GLU A 76 10.16 11.24 7.07
C GLU A 76 9.54 10.01 7.75
N TYR A 77 9.92 8.81 7.28
CA TYR A 77 9.40 7.56 7.81
C TYR A 77 10.52 6.73 8.47
N GLU A 78 10.50 6.64 9.79
CA GLU A 78 11.41 5.73 10.52
C GLU A 78 10.67 4.56 11.19
N GLN A 79 9.35 4.68 11.41
CA GLN A 79 8.60 3.78 12.30
C GLN A 79 7.61 2.82 11.62
N ILE A 80 7.55 2.78 10.28
CA ILE A 80 6.53 1.99 9.56
C ILE A 80 6.75 0.48 9.71
N ARG A 81 8.01 0.02 9.68
CA ARG A 81 8.34 -1.40 9.80
C ARG A 81 7.90 -2.03 11.14
N PRO A 82 8.21 -1.46 12.32
CA PRO A 82 7.72 -2.00 13.58
C PRO A 82 6.19 -1.89 13.72
N GLU A 83 5.57 -0.80 13.25
CA GLU A 83 4.11 -0.63 13.24
C GLU A 83 3.43 -1.76 12.45
N PHE A 84 3.91 -2.02 11.23
CA PHE A 84 3.39 -3.08 10.37
C PHE A 84 3.53 -4.47 10.99
N LYS A 85 4.70 -4.76 11.57
CA LYS A 85 4.96 -6.05 12.21
C LYS A 85 4.02 -6.29 13.39
N ASN A 86 3.84 -5.28 14.25
CA ASN A 86 2.96 -5.39 15.43
C ASN A 86 1.51 -5.57 15.00
N PHE A 87 1.03 -4.76 14.06
CA PHE A 87 -0.34 -4.87 13.54
C PHE A 87 -0.61 -6.25 12.92
N LYS A 88 0.35 -6.82 12.17
CA LYS A 88 0.23 -8.17 11.61
C LYS A 88 0.18 -9.27 12.68
N LEU A 89 0.90 -9.10 13.80
CA LEU A 89 0.86 -10.04 14.91
C LEU A 89 -0.48 -10.00 15.64
N GLU A 90 -1.06 -8.81 15.82
CA GLU A 90 -2.34 -8.58 16.48
C GLU A 90 -3.53 -9.02 15.61
N HIS A 91 -3.46 -8.81 14.29
CA HIS A 91 -4.58 -9.03 13.36
C HIS A 91 -4.25 -10.04 12.26
N LYS A 92 -3.67 -11.19 12.63
CA LYS A 92 -3.21 -12.23 11.68
C LYS A 92 -4.29 -12.67 10.67
N SER A 93 -5.55 -12.68 11.06
CA SER A 93 -6.68 -13.07 10.19
C SER A 93 -6.88 -12.15 8.98
N LEU A 94 -6.44 -10.89 9.06
CA LEU A 94 -6.46 -9.96 7.92
C LEU A 94 -5.42 -10.33 6.87
N PHE A 95 -4.30 -10.94 7.28
CA PHE A 95 -3.18 -11.28 6.40
C PHE A 95 -3.35 -12.69 5.81
N ASN A 96 -4.44 -12.90 5.09
CA ASN A 96 -4.69 -14.13 4.34
C ASN A 96 -3.82 -14.19 3.05
N PRO A 97 -3.78 -15.33 2.33
CA PRO A 97 -2.96 -15.46 1.13
C PRO A 97 -3.26 -14.42 0.03
N VAL A 98 -4.53 -14.08 -0.19
CA VAL A 98 -4.96 -13.09 -1.18
C VAL A 98 -4.43 -11.70 -0.80
N VAL A 99 -4.66 -11.29 0.45
CA VAL A 99 -4.19 -10.00 0.96
C VAL A 99 -2.67 -9.90 0.89
N ASN A 100 -1.93 -10.92 1.36
CA ASN A 100 -0.46 -10.88 1.28
C ASN A 100 0.03 -10.80 -0.19
N ALA A 101 -0.63 -11.50 -1.11
CA ALA A 101 -0.30 -11.41 -2.54
C ALA A 101 -0.56 -10.01 -3.08
N SER A 102 -1.68 -9.38 -2.72
CA SER A 102 -1.98 -7.99 -3.10
C SER A 102 -0.96 -7.01 -2.53
N ILE A 103 -0.55 -7.15 -1.26
CA ILE A 103 0.51 -6.32 -0.66
C ILE A 103 1.80 -6.42 -1.48
N LEU A 104 2.26 -7.65 -1.75
CA LEU A 104 3.51 -7.88 -2.50
C LEU A 104 3.43 -7.37 -3.93
N LYS A 105 2.29 -7.57 -4.60
CA LYS A 105 2.05 -7.10 -5.96
C LYS A 105 2.08 -5.57 -6.03
N THR A 106 1.38 -4.90 -5.11
CA THR A 106 1.35 -3.43 -5.06
C THR A 106 2.73 -2.85 -4.70
N ALA A 107 3.39 -3.39 -3.68
CA ALA A 107 4.75 -3.01 -3.31
C ALA A 107 5.73 -3.14 -4.49
N SER A 108 5.69 -4.27 -5.19
CA SER A 108 6.55 -4.52 -6.35
C SER A 108 6.21 -3.60 -7.51
N ALA A 109 4.93 -3.33 -7.76
CA ALA A 109 4.51 -2.47 -8.85
C ALA A 109 4.95 -1.01 -8.63
N ILE A 110 4.89 -0.51 -7.39
CA ILE A 110 5.36 0.83 -7.04
C ILE A 110 6.89 0.92 -7.20
N ALA A 111 7.62 -0.02 -6.59
CA ALA A 111 9.07 -0.06 -6.71
C ALA A 111 9.56 -0.20 -8.16
N ASN A 112 8.76 -0.81 -9.04
CA ASN A 112 9.09 -0.94 -10.47
C ASN A 112 8.46 0.14 -11.37
N SER A 113 7.47 0.92 -10.90
CA SER A 113 6.93 2.05 -11.67
C SER A 113 7.97 3.15 -11.81
N PHE A 114 8.84 3.29 -10.81
CA PHE A 114 10.11 3.97 -11.00
C PHE A 114 11.17 3.00 -11.55
N SER A 115 11.05 2.68 -12.84
CA SER A 115 12.25 2.40 -13.62
C SER A 115 12.87 3.75 -13.93
N GLY A 116 13.70 4.31 -13.05
CA GLY A 116 14.61 5.38 -13.47
C GLY A 116 15.22 4.92 -14.78
N LYS A 117 15.00 5.67 -15.89
CA LYS A 117 15.32 5.29 -17.28
C LYS A 117 16.61 4.47 -17.39
N ILE A 118 16.54 3.17 -17.16
CA ILE A 118 17.51 2.23 -17.66
C ILE A 118 16.84 1.77 -18.93
N ASN A 119 17.16 2.48 -20.01
CA ASN A 119 17.15 1.89 -21.33
C ASN A 119 17.82 0.52 -21.18
N ARG A 120 17.04 -0.56 -21.17
CA ARG A 120 17.53 -1.89 -21.55
C ARG A 120 17.83 -1.85 -23.04
N ASN A 121 18.83 -1.04 -23.40
CA ASN A 121 19.46 -1.03 -24.70
C ASN A 121 20.95 -0.89 -24.49
N ARG A 122 21.59 -2.01 -24.14
CA ARG A 122 22.99 -2.27 -24.49
C ARG A 122 23.07 -3.69 -25.02
N PHE A 123 23.08 -3.74 -26.35
CA PHE A 123 23.73 -4.74 -27.19
C PHE A 123 24.97 -5.33 -26.50
N TYR A 124 25.10 -6.65 -26.46
CA TYR A 124 25.94 -7.46 -27.36
C TYR A 124 25.35 -8.87 -27.45
#